data_AF-A0A0G4NB92-F1
#
_entry.id   AF-A0A0G4NB92-F1
#
_cell.length_a   1.000
_cell.length_b   1.000
_cell.length_c   1.000
_cell.angle_alpha   90.00
_cell.angle_beta   90.00
_cell.angle_gamma   90.00
#
_symmetry.space_group_name_H-M   'P 1'
#
loop_
_entity.id
_entity.type
_entity.pdbx_description
1 polymer ?
#
loop_
_entity_poly.entity_id
_entity_poly.type
_entity_poly.pdbx_seq_one_letter_code
_entity_poly.pdbx_strand_id
1 'polypeptide(L)'
;MYFEHNKPGRTKTSNNTLASIDLLTHDEYFSIIRDLKDHHAEDLVFLQSLHEGSFGQWSFELAEGFSLCLYGLGSKRPLLTRFAEHTYAKIQKHDRHKIVIVNGYVRTITLRDILNTVASTLALDPTHKLPAQPSAMLQALLSHLTEAGMTLTLLLNSIDAPPLRKPATQQALAALAAHPNIRFLCSADTPDFSLLWDAALRASFNFLFHD
;
A
#
# COMPACT_ATOMS: atom_id res chain seq x y z
N MET A 1 23.98 -22.94 -8.58
CA MET A 1 23.67 -21.48 -8.57
C MET A 1 24.02 -20.80 -7.23
N TYR A 2 23.18 -20.72 -6.18
CA TYR A 2 23.52 -19.91 -4.98
C TYR A 2 24.85 -20.30 -4.32
N PHE A 3 25.02 -21.58 -3.94
CA PHE A 3 26.27 -22.08 -3.34
C PHE A 3 27.45 -22.11 -4.32
N GLU A 4 27.16 -22.09 -5.62
CA GLU A 4 28.19 -22.12 -6.66
C GLU A 4 28.82 -20.74 -6.89
N HIS A 5 28.00 -19.69 -6.80
CA HIS A 5 28.46 -18.29 -6.84
C HIS A 5 29.08 -17.84 -5.51
N ASN A 6 28.78 -18.51 -4.39
CA ASN A 6 29.30 -18.20 -3.06
C ASN A 6 30.35 -19.21 -2.57
N LYS A 7 31.17 -19.76 -3.48
CA LYS A 7 32.25 -20.68 -3.10
C LYS A 7 33.34 -19.96 -2.30
N PRO A 8 33.79 -20.51 -1.16
CA PRO A 8 34.92 -19.96 -0.43
C PRO A 8 36.19 -20.08 -1.28
N GLY A 9 36.79 -18.93 -1.63
CA GLY A 9 37.97 -18.84 -2.49
C GLY A 9 38.40 -17.38 -2.73
N ARG A 10 39.58 -17.17 -3.32
CA ARG A 10 40.10 -15.83 -3.63
C ARG A 10 39.26 -15.20 -4.73
N THR A 11 38.34 -14.29 -4.37
CA THR A 11 37.49 -13.58 -5.33
C THR A 11 38.37 -12.69 -6.21
N LYS A 12 38.35 -12.92 -7.53
CA LYS A 12 39.03 -12.08 -8.50
C LYS A 12 38.17 -10.84 -8.73
N THR A 13 38.37 -9.81 -7.92
CA THR A 13 37.67 -8.52 -8.07
C THR A 13 38.47 -7.58 -8.96
N SER A 14 37.77 -6.76 -9.75
CA SER A 14 38.38 -5.58 -10.39
C SER A 14 38.44 -4.43 -9.38
N ASN A 15 39.35 -3.49 -9.60
CA ASN A 15 39.49 -2.26 -8.82
C ASN A 15 38.72 -1.07 -9.43
N ASN A 16 37.74 -1.34 -10.31
CA ASN A 16 36.88 -0.30 -10.89
C ASN A 16 36.01 0.30 -9.79
N THR A 17 36.24 1.57 -9.47
CA THR A 17 35.46 2.31 -8.48
C THR A 17 34.41 3.17 -9.18
N LEU A 18 33.29 3.44 -8.52
CA LEU A 18 32.27 4.36 -9.04
C LEU A 18 32.77 5.83 -9.10
N ALA A 19 33.94 6.12 -8.52
CA ALA A 19 34.55 7.44 -8.56
C ALA A 19 35.06 7.85 -9.96
N SER A 20 35.23 6.88 -10.88
CA SER A 20 35.61 7.16 -12.26
C SER A 20 34.43 7.52 -13.16
N ILE A 21 33.20 7.54 -12.63
CA ILE A 21 31.99 7.91 -13.37
C ILE A 21 31.79 9.41 -13.21
N ASP A 22 31.60 10.11 -14.33
CA ASP A 22 31.20 11.52 -14.30
C ASP A 22 29.81 11.63 -13.68
N LEU A 23 29.76 12.14 -12.45
CA LEU A 23 28.51 12.33 -11.72
C LEU A 23 27.77 13.53 -12.27
N LEU A 24 26.50 13.33 -12.63
CA LEU A 24 25.61 14.43 -12.98
C LEU A 24 25.40 15.33 -11.76
N THR A 25 25.47 16.63 -11.98
CA THR A 25 24.98 17.60 -10.98
C THR A 25 23.48 17.46 -10.78
N HIS A 26 22.96 18.01 -9.68
CA HIS A 26 21.52 17.99 -9.40
C HIS A 26 20.71 18.58 -10.55
N ASP A 27 21.14 19.73 -11.07
CA ASP A 27 20.43 20.44 -12.13
C ASP A 27 20.46 19.67 -13.46
N GLU A 28 21.60 19.09 -13.82
CA GLU A 28 21.74 18.24 -15.02
C GLU A 28 20.87 16.98 -14.92
N TYR A 29 20.83 16.32 -13.77
CA TYR A 29 19.98 15.16 -13.57
C TYR A 29 18.50 15.52 -13.79
N PHE A 30 18.03 16.61 -13.17
CA PHE A 30 16.64 17.03 -13.31
C PHE A 30 16.32 17.63 -14.68
N SER A 31 17.27 18.21 -15.41
CA SER A 31 17.05 18.59 -16.81
C SER A 31 16.91 17.35 -17.69
N ILE A 32 17.85 16.41 -17.59
CA ILE A 32 17.86 15.19 -18.40
C ILE A 32 16.60 14.34 -18.13
N ILE A 33 16.22 14.14 -16.87
CA ILE A 33 15.07 13.29 -16.54
C ILE A 33 13.73 13.89 -16.97
N ARG A 34 13.64 15.23 -17.06
CA ARG A 34 12.43 15.90 -17.57
C ARG A 34 12.32 15.79 -19.09
N ASP A 35 13.46 15.85 -19.77
CA ASP A 35 13.52 15.73 -21.23
C ASP A 35 13.51 14.27 -21.71
N LEU A 36 13.75 13.32 -20.80
CA LEU A 36 13.74 11.89 -21.08
C LEU A 36 12.34 11.44 -21.47
N LYS A 37 12.16 11.13 -22.76
CA LYS A 37 10.97 10.45 -23.26
C LYS A 37 11.05 8.97 -22.91
N ASP A 38 10.08 8.50 -22.14
CA ASP A 38 9.91 7.07 -21.91
C ASP A 38 9.39 6.42 -23.21
N HIS A 39 10.20 5.54 -23.78
CA HIS A 39 9.88 4.84 -25.02
C HIS A 39 8.75 3.82 -24.84
N HIS A 40 8.50 3.38 -23.60
CA HIS A 40 7.48 2.40 -23.25
C HIS A 40 6.23 3.03 -22.65
N ALA A 41 6.09 4.37 -22.69
CA ALA A 41 4.94 5.05 -22.10
C ALA A 41 3.60 4.54 -22.65
N GLU A 42 3.51 4.27 -23.95
CA GLU A 42 2.29 3.76 -24.59
C GLU A 42 1.99 2.32 -24.13
N ASP A 43 3.01 1.46 -24.06
CA ASP A 43 2.89 0.09 -23.56
C ASP A 43 2.43 0.07 -22.10
N LEU A 44 2.97 0.96 -21.26
CA LEU A 44 2.58 1.10 -19.85
C LEU A 44 1.12 1.55 -19.71
N VAL A 45 0.67 2.50 -20.52
CA VAL A 45 -0.73 2.95 -20.54
C VAL A 45 -1.65 1.82 -20.99
N PHE A 46 -1.25 1.05 -22.02
CA PHE A 46 -2.00 -0.11 -22.48
C PHE A 46 -2.11 -1.18 -21.38
N LEU A 47 -1.01 -1.54 -20.72
CA LEU A 47 -1.01 -2.48 -19.60
C LEU A 47 -1.89 -2.00 -18.46
N GLN A 48 -1.84 -0.71 -18.12
CA GLN A 48 -2.70 -0.12 -17.11
C GLN A 48 -4.19 -0.26 -17.48
N SER A 49 -4.55 -0.06 -18.76
CA SER A 49 -5.93 -0.24 -19.24
C SER A 49 -6.41 -1.69 -19.16
N LEU A 50 -5.49 -2.66 -19.29
CA LEU A 50 -5.81 -4.08 -19.11
C LEU A 50 -6.18 -4.38 -17.66
N HIS A 51 -5.41 -3.87 -16.69
CA HIS A 51 -5.70 -4.04 -15.27
C HIS A 51 -6.99 -3.33 -14.84
N GLU A 52 -7.35 -2.21 -15.48
CA GLU A 52 -8.63 -1.53 -15.24
C GLU A 52 -9.84 -2.41 -15.57
N GLY A 53 -9.71 -3.33 -16.53
CA GLY A 53 -10.71 -4.35 -16.83
C GLY A 53 -11.06 -5.22 -15.61
N SER A 54 -10.09 -5.45 -14.71
CA SER A 54 -10.26 -6.25 -13.50
C SER A 54 -10.90 -5.50 -12.33
N PHE A 55 -11.12 -4.18 -12.43
CA PHE A 55 -11.68 -3.40 -11.32
C PHE A 55 -13.08 -3.86 -10.88
N GLY A 56 -13.87 -4.41 -11.81
CA GLY A 56 -15.15 -5.03 -11.47
C GLY A 56 -14.98 -6.24 -10.54
N GLN A 57 -14.03 -7.11 -10.86
CA GLN A 57 -13.67 -8.27 -10.04
C GLN A 57 -13.14 -7.82 -8.67
N TRP A 58 -12.22 -6.86 -8.63
CA TRP A 58 -11.66 -6.35 -7.37
C TRP A 58 -12.73 -5.75 -6.46
N SER A 59 -13.68 -5.01 -7.04
CA SER A 59 -14.80 -4.45 -6.28
C SER A 59 -15.69 -5.54 -5.66
N PHE A 60 -15.88 -6.65 -6.38
CA PHE A 60 -16.65 -7.80 -5.90
C PHE A 60 -15.91 -8.54 -4.79
N GLU A 61 -14.62 -8.85 -4.98
CA GLU A 61 -13.78 -9.50 -3.98
C GLU A 61 -13.73 -8.71 -2.65
N LEU A 62 -13.58 -7.39 -2.74
CA LEU A 62 -13.65 -6.49 -1.58
C LEU A 62 -15.03 -6.45 -0.92
N ALA A 63 -16.11 -6.66 -1.68
CA ALA A 63 -17.47 -6.70 -1.13
C ALA A 63 -17.75 -8.01 -0.37
N GLU A 64 -17.12 -9.11 -0.77
CA GLU A 64 -17.20 -10.43 -0.11
C GLU A 64 -16.28 -10.54 1.12
N GLY A 65 -15.55 -9.47 1.47
CA GLY A 65 -14.69 -9.44 2.66
C GLY A 65 -13.27 -9.98 2.44
N PHE A 66 -12.84 -10.14 1.19
CA PHE A 66 -11.42 -10.36 0.90
C PHE A 66 -10.67 -9.02 0.90
N SER A 67 -9.43 -9.05 1.37
CA SER A 67 -8.50 -7.95 1.13
C SER A 67 -7.71 -8.21 -0.14
N LEU A 68 -7.24 -7.15 -0.78
CA LEU A 68 -6.47 -7.26 -2.01
C LEU A 68 -5.03 -6.80 -1.78
N CYS A 69 -4.06 -7.58 -2.23
CA CYS A 69 -2.65 -7.22 -2.22
C CYS A 69 -2.10 -7.24 -3.64
N LEU A 70 -1.82 -6.05 -4.18
CA LEU A 70 -1.19 -5.88 -5.49
C LEU A 70 0.33 -5.97 -5.32
N TYR A 71 0.95 -6.91 -6.02
CA TYR A 71 2.41 -7.05 -6.08
C TYR A 71 2.86 -6.93 -7.53
N GLY A 72 4.15 -7.12 -7.78
CA GLY A 72 4.71 -7.01 -9.13
C GLY A 72 5.68 -5.84 -9.29
N LEU A 73 6.30 -5.81 -10.47
CA LEU A 73 7.37 -4.87 -10.80
C LEU A 73 6.81 -3.47 -11.13
N GLY A 74 7.44 -2.43 -10.56
CA GLY A 74 7.11 -1.04 -10.88
C GLY A 74 6.12 -0.39 -9.91
N SER A 75 5.79 0.87 -10.17
CA SER A 75 4.95 1.66 -9.27
C SER A 75 3.47 1.36 -9.51
N LYS A 76 2.83 0.75 -8.51
CA LYS A 76 1.39 0.42 -8.53
C LYS A 76 0.49 1.60 -8.13
N ARG A 77 1.08 2.70 -7.65
CA ARG A 77 0.33 3.88 -7.17
C ARG A 77 -0.67 4.42 -8.20
N PRO A 78 -0.33 4.60 -9.49
CA PRO A 78 -1.30 5.07 -10.48
C PRO A 78 -2.50 4.13 -10.62
N LEU A 79 -2.30 2.82 -10.52
CA LEU A 79 -3.36 1.82 -10.61
C LEU A 79 -4.29 1.88 -9.39
N LEU A 80 -3.73 1.98 -8.17
CA LEU A 80 -4.54 2.16 -6.95
C LEU A 80 -5.33 3.47 -6.98
N THR A 81 -4.73 4.56 -7.48
CA THR A 81 -5.43 5.85 -7.62
C THR A 81 -6.58 5.75 -8.61
N ARG A 82 -6.39 5.14 -9.80
CA ARG A 82 -7.47 4.93 -10.77
C ARG A 82 -8.57 4.01 -10.23
N PHE A 83 -8.22 2.97 -9.47
CA PHE A 83 -9.21 2.14 -8.79
C PHE A 83 -10.02 2.94 -7.77
N ALA A 84 -9.38 3.86 -7.03
CA ALA A 84 -10.07 4.76 -6.10
C ALA A 84 -11.05 5.68 -6.83
N GLU A 85 -10.64 6.28 -7.95
CA GLU A 85 -11.48 7.13 -8.80
C GLU A 85 -12.68 6.37 -9.38
N HIS A 86 -12.45 5.16 -9.89
CA HIS A 86 -13.50 4.28 -10.40
C HIS A 86 -14.49 3.86 -9.32
N THR A 87 -13.99 3.51 -8.14
CA THR A 87 -14.82 3.15 -6.98
C THR A 87 -15.64 4.34 -6.52
N TYR A 88 -15.02 5.53 -6.45
CA TYR A 88 -15.70 6.77 -6.11
C TYR A 88 -16.84 7.07 -7.10
N ALA A 89 -16.60 6.96 -8.40
CA ALA A 89 -17.61 7.22 -9.42
C ALA A 89 -18.82 6.27 -9.35
N LYS A 90 -18.65 5.05 -8.85
CA LYS A 90 -19.73 4.05 -8.70
C LYS A 90 -20.52 4.18 -7.40
N ILE A 91 -19.97 4.86 -6.39
CA ILE A 91 -20.63 5.03 -5.10
C ILE A 91 -21.76 6.06 -5.24
N GLN A 92 -23.00 5.67 -4.92
CA GLN A 92 -24.13 6.61 -4.91
C GLN A 92 -24.28 7.37 -3.58
N LYS A 93 -23.81 6.81 -2.46
CA LYS A 93 -23.95 7.38 -1.11
C LYS A 93 -22.59 7.70 -0.51
N HIS A 94 -22.02 8.84 -0.90
CA HIS A 94 -20.72 9.32 -0.41
C HIS A 94 -20.71 9.66 1.09
N ASP A 95 -21.88 9.83 1.72
CA ASP A 95 -21.96 10.03 3.16
C ASP A 95 -21.64 8.75 3.94
N ARG A 96 -22.02 7.59 3.39
CA ARG A 96 -21.81 6.28 4.04
C ARG A 96 -20.59 5.54 3.56
N HIS A 97 -20.06 5.88 2.39
CA HIS A 97 -18.87 5.25 1.82
C HIS A 97 -17.75 6.27 1.74
N LYS A 98 -16.69 6.07 2.52
CA LYS A 98 -15.50 6.92 2.53
C LYS A 98 -14.32 6.16 1.93
N ILE A 99 -13.43 6.88 1.26
CA ILE A 99 -12.22 6.33 0.67
C ILE A 99 -11.02 7.07 1.28
N VAL A 100 -10.02 6.31 1.73
CA VAL A 100 -8.80 6.84 2.34
C VAL A 100 -7.60 6.23 1.65
N ILE A 101 -6.70 7.08 1.15
CA ILE A 101 -5.45 6.66 0.54
C ILE A 101 -4.30 7.00 1.49
N VAL A 102 -3.51 6.00 1.83
CA VAL A 102 -2.37 6.10 2.74
C VAL A 102 -1.09 5.78 1.98
N ASN A 103 -0.08 6.65 2.12
CA ASN A 103 1.21 6.51 1.46
C ASN A 103 2.24 5.90 2.43
N GLY A 104 2.34 4.57 2.45
CA GLY A 104 3.27 3.83 3.32
C GLY A 104 4.75 4.08 3.04
N TYR A 105 5.11 4.47 1.80
CA TYR A 105 6.48 4.82 1.42
C TYR A 105 7.02 6.10 2.08
N VAL A 106 6.17 6.90 2.73
CA VAL A 106 6.60 8.09 3.48
C VAL A 106 7.37 7.65 4.73
N ARG A 107 8.66 7.97 4.81
CA ARG A 107 9.55 7.48 5.89
C ARG A 107 9.12 7.86 7.31
N THR A 108 8.39 8.97 7.46
CA THR A 108 7.94 9.49 8.75
C THR A 108 6.57 8.96 9.18
N ILE A 109 5.90 8.15 8.34
CA ILE A 109 4.55 7.68 8.64
C ILE A 109 4.55 6.77 9.88
N THR A 110 3.61 7.02 10.79
CA THR A 110 3.39 6.17 11.96
C THR A 110 2.01 5.54 11.92
N LEU A 111 1.83 4.43 12.65
CA LEU A 111 0.51 3.81 12.83
C LEU A 111 -0.52 4.82 13.36
N ARG A 112 -0.10 5.72 14.26
CA ARG A 112 -0.96 6.77 14.82
C ARG A 112 -1.47 7.72 13.74
N ASP A 113 -0.63 8.09 12.77
CA ASP A 113 -1.03 8.97 11.67
C ASP A 113 -2.09 8.30 10.78
N ILE A 114 -1.93 7.00 10.52
CA ILE A 114 -2.90 6.20 9.76
C ILE A 114 -4.24 6.18 10.51
N LEU A 115 -4.23 5.82 11.80
CA LEU A 115 -5.44 5.75 12.61
C LEU A 115 -6.11 7.12 12.75
N ASN A 116 -5.33 8.21 12.88
CA ASN A 116 -5.87 9.58 12.96
C ASN A 116 -6.52 9.99 11.64
N THR A 117 -5.92 9.62 10.51
CA THR A 117 -6.48 9.88 9.18
C THR A 117 -7.80 9.13 8.99
N VAL A 118 -7.84 7.86 9.39
CA VAL A 118 -9.10 7.09 9.38
C VAL A 118 -10.13 7.73 10.30
N ALA A 119 -9.75 8.10 11.52
CA ALA A 119 -10.65 8.74 12.48
C ALA A 119 -11.28 10.04 11.94
N SER A 120 -10.46 10.93 11.36
CA SER A 120 -10.94 12.19 10.81
C SER A 120 -11.88 12.00 9.62
N THR A 121 -11.67 10.95 8.81
CA THR A 121 -12.55 10.65 7.67
C THR A 121 -13.91 10.09 8.06
N LEU A 122 -14.01 9.47 9.25
CA LEU A 122 -15.24 8.94 9.80
C LEU A 122 -16.07 10.01 10.52
N ALA A 123 -15.65 11.28 10.48
CA ALA A 123 -16.31 12.39 11.17
C ALA A 123 -16.51 12.14 12.67
N LEU A 124 -15.61 11.37 13.29
CA LEU A 124 -15.49 11.35 14.75
C LEU A 124 -15.13 12.78 15.16
N ASP A 125 -16.04 13.43 15.89
CA ASP A 125 -15.85 14.80 16.34
C ASP A 125 -14.45 14.95 16.96
N PRO A 126 -13.71 16.04 16.68
CA PRO A 126 -12.40 16.30 17.30
C PRO A 126 -12.48 16.42 18.83
N THR A 127 -13.68 16.47 19.41
CA THR A 127 -13.95 16.45 20.85
C THR A 127 -13.99 15.04 21.43
N HIS A 128 -14.19 14.01 20.61
CA HIS A 128 -14.11 12.61 21.03
C HIS A 128 -12.63 12.28 21.24
N LYS A 129 -12.18 12.35 22.50
CA LYS A 129 -10.79 12.09 22.88
C LYS A 129 -10.39 10.68 22.47
N LEU A 130 -9.78 10.54 21.30
CA LEU A 130 -9.21 9.27 20.87
C LEU A 130 -8.16 8.84 21.90
N PRO A 131 -8.17 7.57 22.34
CA PRO A 131 -7.21 7.07 23.29
C PRO A 131 -5.77 7.33 22.84
N ALA A 132 -4.90 7.70 23.78
CA ALA A 132 -3.49 7.95 23.46
C ALA A 132 -2.77 6.68 22.97
N GLN A 133 -3.22 5.50 23.43
CA GLN A 133 -2.67 4.21 23.03
C GLN A 133 -3.24 3.74 21.68
N PRO A 134 -2.39 3.37 20.69
CA PRO A 134 -2.84 2.95 19.36
C PRO A 134 -3.80 1.76 19.33
N SER A 135 -3.64 0.80 20.25
CA SER A 135 -4.52 -0.38 20.36
C SER A 135 -5.94 0.01 20.78
N ALA A 136 -6.07 0.85 21.81
CA ALA A 136 -7.36 1.35 22.26
C ALA A 136 -8.02 2.26 21.22
N MET A 137 -7.23 3.06 20.51
CA MET A 137 -7.69 3.89 19.40
C MET A 137 -8.25 3.04 18.25
N LEU A 138 -7.56 1.96 17.88
CA LEU A 138 -8.04 1.03 16.87
C LEU A 138 -9.39 0.41 17.27
N GLN A 139 -9.52 -0.10 18.50
CA GLN A 139 -10.77 -0.71 18.96
C GLN A 139 -11.94 0.28 18.94
N ALA A 140 -11.72 1.52 19.38
CA ALA A 140 -12.73 2.58 19.32
C ALA A 140 -13.15 2.93 17.88
N LEU A 141 -12.21 2.88 16.93
CA LEU A 141 -12.51 3.10 15.51
C LEU A 141 -13.37 1.98 14.93
N LEU A 142 -13.04 0.73 15.23
CA LEU A 142 -13.79 -0.43 14.76
C LEU A 142 -15.21 -0.46 15.33
N SER A 143 -15.39 -0.16 16.63
CA SER A 143 -16.71 -0.07 17.23
C SER A 143 -17.56 1.03 16.59
N HIS A 144 -16.96 2.21 16.37
CA HIS A 144 -17.67 3.31 15.74
C HIS A 144 -18.07 3.02 14.29
N LEU A 145 -17.19 2.38 13.50
CA LEU A 145 -17.50 1.93 12.14
C LEU A 145 -18.71 0.98 12.08
N THR A 146 -18.85 0.13 13.10
CA THR A 146 -19.99 -0.78 13.22
C THR A 146 -21.27 -0.01 13.56
N GLU A 147 -21.22 0.90 14.54
CA GLU A 147 -22.36 1.69 14.99
C GLU A 147 -22.88 2.66 13.91
N ALA A 148 -21.97 3.34 13.20
CA ALA A 148 -22.32 4.30 12.17
C ALA A 148 -22.85 3.65 10.89
N GLY A 149 -22.64 2.34 10.70
CA GLY A 149 -23.02 1.62 9.48
C GLY A 149 -22.35 2.19 8.22
N MET A 150 -21.14 2.73 8.37
CA MET A 150 -20.34 3.31 7.29
C MET A 150 -19.38 2.28 6.73
N THR A 151 -19.14 2.31 5.42
CA THR A 151 -18.12 1.50 4.76
C THR A 151 -16.90 2.36 4.43
N LEU A 152 -15.72 1.87 4.78
CA LEU A 152 -14.45 2.54 4.52
C LEU A 152 -13.64 1.73 3.51
N THR A 153 -13.23 2.35 2.40
CA THR A 153 -12.24 1.78 1.49
C THR A 153 -10.87 2.33 1.83
N LEU A 154 -9.98 1.48 2.35
CA LEU A 154 -8.63 1.84 2.75
C LEU A 154 -7.63 1.33 1.71
N LEU A 155 -6.95 2.28 1.06
CA LEU A 155 -5.95 2.05 0.03
C LEU A 155 -4.56 2.34 0.59
N LEU A 156 -3.73 1.32 0.76
CA LEU A 156 -2.39 1.47 1.34
C LEU A 156 -1.30 1.20 0.30
N ASN A 157 -0.60 2.24 -0.11
CA ASN A 157 0.59 2.11 -0.96
C ASN A 157 1.77 1.60 -0.12
N SER A 158 2.46 0.58 -0.60
CA SER A 158 3.69 0.02 -0.01
C SER A 158 3.49 -0.42 1.46
N ILE A 159 2.62 -1.40 1.70
CA ILE A 159 2.34 -1.97 3.04
C ILE A 159 3.58 -2.54 3.73
N ASP A 160 4.56 -2.95 2.93
CA ASP A 160 5.85 -3.49 3.27
C ASP A 160 6.95 -2.43 3.31
N ALA A 161 6.60 -1.14 3.28
CA ALA A 161 7.56 -0.07 3.47
C ALA A 161 8.22 -0.17 4.87
N PRO A 162 9.52 0.18 5.02
CA PRO A 162 10.25 0.06 6.28
C PRO A 162 9.53 0.55 7.56
N PRO A 163 8.86 1.73 7.59
CA PRO A 163 8.17 2.19 8.80
C PRO A 163 6.99 1.30 9.21
N LEU A 164 6.37 0.58 8.28
CA LEU A 164 5.19 -0.24 8.49
C LEU A 164 5.49 -1.70 8.80
N ARG A 165 6.73 -2.17 8.63
CA ARG A 165 7.12 -3.58 8.86
C ARG A 165 7.05 -4.02 10.32
N LYS A 166 6.91 -3.10 11.27
CA LYS A 166 6.87 -3.43 12.70
C LYS A 166 5.68 -4.37 12.97
N PRO A 167 5.86 -5.47 13.73
CA PRO A 167 4.79 -6.44 13.98
C PRO A 167 3.50 -5.81 14.52
N ALA A 168 3.61 -4.87 15.47
CA ALA A 168 2.46 -4.17 16.02
C ALA A 168 1.70 -3.32 14.98
N THR A 169 2.39 -2.79 13.97
CA THR A 169 1.75 -2.04 12.87
C THR A 169 1.04 -3.00 11.92
N GLN A 170 1.68 -4.11 11.53
CA GLN A 170 1.04 -5.13 10.70
C GLN A 170 -0.18 -5.76 11.39
N GLN A 171 -0.10 -6.04 12.70
CA GLN A 171 -1.25 -6.52 13.48
C GLN A 171 -2.42 -5.53 13.49
N ALA A 172 -2.14 -4.23 13.65
CA ALA A 172 -3.17 -3.21 13.62
C ALA A 172 -3.80 -3.07 12.22
N LEU A 173 -2.99 -3.12 11.15
CA LEU A 173 -3.48 -3.12 9.77
C LEU A 173 -4.30 -4.37 9.46
N ALA A 174 -3.90 -5.54 9.94
CA ALA A 174 -4.64 -6.79 9.77
C ALA A 174 -6.00 -6.75 10.48
N ALA A 175 -6.05 -6.16 11.68
CA ALA A 175 -7.31 -5.96 12.41
C ALA A 175 -8.23 -4.92 11.74
N LEU A 176 -7.68 -3.89 11.08
CA LEU A 176 -8.46 -3.00 10.21
C LEU A 176 -9.02 -3.78 9.01
N ALA A 177 -8.17 -4.54 8.32
CA ALA A 177 -8.54 -5.30 7.14
C ALA A 177 -9.60 -6.39 7.42
N ALA A 178 -9.57 -6.99 8.63
CA ALA A 178 -10.52 -8.02 9.05
C ALA A 178 -11.93 -7.49 9.34
N HIS A 179 -12.12 -6.17 9.42
CA HIS A 179 -13.41 -5.59 9.79
C HIS A 179 -14.39 -5.62 8.60
N PRO A 180 -15.65 -6.08 8.76
CA PRO A 180 -16.58 -6.28 7.64
C PRO A 180 -16.96 -4.99 6.89
N ASN A 181 -16.88 -3.84 7.58
CA ASN A 181 -17.15 -2.54 6.97
C ASN A 181 -15.89 -1.87 6.36
N ILE A 182 -14.72 -2.52 6.42
CA ILE A 182 -13.49 -2.01 5.81
C ILE A 182 -13.16 -2.86 4.57
N ARG A 183 -13.04 -2.18 3.43
CA ARG A 183 -12.54 -2.74 2.18
C ARG A 183 -11.07 -2.39 2.08
N PHE A 184 -10.19 -3.37 2.21
CA PHE A 184 -8.74 -3.14 2.28
C PHE A 184 -8.04 -3.54 0.98
N LEU A 185 -7.40 -2.57 0.33
CA LEU A 185 -6.55 -2.78 -0.85
C LEU A 185 -5.17 -2.20 -0.55
N CYS A 186 -4.11 -2.98 -0.75
CA CYS A 186 -2.76 -2.51 -0.56
C CYS A 186 -1.83 -2.90 -1.71
N SER A 187 -0.68 -2.23 -1.79
CA SER A 187 0.41 -2.61 -2.68
C SER A 187 1.63 -3.08 -1.89
N ALA A 188 2.34 -4.09 -2.37
CA ALA A 188 3.62 -4.56 -1.84
C ALA A 188 4.71 -4.49 -2.92
N ASP A 189 5.93 -4.10 -2.54
CA ASP A 189 6.99 -3.75 -3.49
C ASP A 189 8.28 -4.57 -3.31
N THR A 190 8.56 -5.08 -2.12
CA THR A 190 9.81 -5.79 -1.81
C THR A 190 9.67 -7.29 -2.01
N PRO A 191 10.67 -7.98 -2.59
CA PRO A 191 10.54 -9.40 -2.93
C PRO A 191 10.27 -10.32 -1.73
N ASP A 192 10.59 -9.86 -0.53
CA ASP A 192 10.40 -10.52 0.74
C ASP A 192 9.07 -10.16 1.44
N PHE A 193 8.16 -9.40 0.80
CA PHE A 193 6.92 -8.93 1.43
C PHE A 193 6.10 -10.06 2.06
N SER A 194 6.10 -11.25 1.43
CA SER A 194 5.33 -12.41 1.89
C SER A 194 5.82 -12.97 3.23
N LEU A 195 7.08 -12.69 3.60
CA LEU A 195 7.67 -13.09 4.88
C LEU A 195 7.24 -12.21 6.05
N LEU A 196 6.60 -11.06 5.78
CA LEU A 196 6.12 -10.15 6.83
C LEU A 196 4.90 -10.70 7.58
N TRP A 197 4.18 -11.65 7.00
CA TRP A 197 2.92 -12.15 7.53
C TRP A 197 3.03 -13.63 7.90
N ASP A 198 2.92 -13.91 9.19
CA ASP A 198 2.71 -15.27 9.67
C ASP A 198 1.31 -15.79 9.30
N ALA A 199 1.02 -17.05 9.64
CA ALA A 199 -0.27 -17.67 9.32
C ALA A 199 -1.46 -16.90 9.93
N ALA A 200 -1.30 -16.34 11.12
CA ALA A 200 -2.36 -15.61 11.81
C ALA A 200 -2.64 -14.26 11.15
N LEU A 201 -1.61 -13.49 10.82
CA LEU A 201 -1.74 -12.23 10.09
C LEU A 201 -2.31 -12.46 8.70
N ARG A 202 -1.83 -13.49 7.98
CA ARG A 202 -2.33 -13.82 6.64
C ARG A 202 -3.80 -14.20 6.65
N ALA A 203 -4.24 -14.94 7.67
CA ALA A 203 -5.66 -15.25 7.87
C ALA A 203 -6.48 -14.00 8.21
N SER A 204 -5.96 -13.11 9.05
CA SER A 204 -6.64 -11.86 9.42
C SER A 204 -6.74 -10.87 8.26
N PHE A 205 -5.71 -10.76 7.43
CA PHE A 205 -5.77 -9.95 6.21
C PHE A 205 -6.71 -10.56 5.17
N ASN A 206 -6.80 -11.89 5.08
CA ASN A 206 -7.61 -12.59 4.08
C ASN A 206 -7.28 -12.11 2.65
N PHE A 207 -5.98 -12.06 2.32
CA PHE A 207 -5.50 -11.52 1.05
C PHE A 207 -5.77 -12.41 -0.16
N LEU A 208 -6.32 -11.81 -1.21
CA LEU A 208 -6.15 -12.26 -2.59
C LEU A 208 -5.00 -11.45 -3.22
N PHE A 209 -4.07 -12.19 -3.80
CA PHE A 209 -2.86 -11.63 -4.40
C PHE A 209 -3.08 -11.45 -5.90
N HIS A 210 -2.85 -10.23 -6.39
CA HIS A 210 -2.92 -9.89 -7.81
C HIS A 210 -1.59 -9.31 -8.27
N ASP A 211 -1.10 -9.76 -9.42
CA ASP A 211 0.06 -9.23 -10.14
C ASP A 211 -0.39 -8.23 -11.22
#